data_AF-A0A6A6EST9-F1
#
_entry.id   AF-A0A6A6EST9-F1
#
_cell.length_a   1.000
_cell.length_b   1.000
_cell.length_c   1.000
_cell.angle_alpha   90.00
_cell.angle_beta   90.00
_cell.angle_gamma   90.00
#
_symmetry.space_group_name_H-M   'P 1'
#
loop_
_entity.id
_entity.type
_entity.pdbx_description
1 polymer ?
#
loop_
_entity_poly.entity_id
_entity_poly.type
_entity_poly.pdbx_seq_one_letter_code
_entity_poly.pdbx_strand_id
1 'polypeptide(L)'
;IFILLSSACGIFGNAGQGSYAAGNTFLDALAQYHVAHGEKGTALDLGTLLEEGYVAENKQVMTRLLRMNLLTLMSLNQLFAMFDYYCNPSREYQARHSQLCLGYELPTKNFRNLFIEAPPLAEAKIIAAEGLQMKLGRALGLSIESIEFDSKLESYGVDSLVALELWNWMTKEMSADVAVFEFVRRNESERLLEGLLRPRVRQGTLYPNSQIYVPQALRPSIYGH
;
A
#
# COMPACT_ATOMS: atom_id res chain seq x y z
N ILE A 1 7.52 -7.60 28.13
CA ILE A 1 8.22 -7.06 26.94
C ILE A 1 8.11 -5.55 27.01
N PHE A 2 9.16 -4.83 26.63
CA PHE A 2 9.11 -3.37 26.52
C PHE A 2 8.90 -2.99 25.06
N ILE A 3 7.82 -2.27 24.79
CA ILE A 3 7.42 -1.86 23.43
C ILE A 3 7.59 -0.34 23.36
N LEU A 4 8.45 0.12 22.46
CA LEU A 4 8.67 1.54 22.20
C LEU A 4 7.94 1.93 20.92
N LEU A 5 7.05 2.91 21.00
CA LEU A 5 6.39 3.47 19.83
C LEU A 5 7.31 4.52 19.22
N SER A 6 7.92 4.15 18.10
CA SER A 6 8.81 4.99 17.31
C SER A 6 8.08 5.45 16.04
N SER A 7 8.79 6.14 15.18
CA SER A 7 8.32 6.52 13.85
C SER A 7 9.43 6.27 12.86
N ALA A 8 9.05 5.76 11.69
CA ALA A 8 10.04 5.54 10.66
C ALA A 8 10.54 6.81 9.97
N CYS A 9 10.10 7.99 10.42
CA CYS A 9 10.84 9.24 10.26
C CYS A 9 12.27 9.13 10.82
N GLY A 10 12.52 8.31 11.85
CA GLY A 10 13.86 7.99 12.35
C GLY A 10 14.74 7.25 11.34
N ILE A 11 14.14 6.54 10.38
CA ILE A 11 14.83 5.74 9.36
C ILE A 11 15.00 6.51 8.05
N PHE A 12 13.92 7.10 7.56
CA PHE A 12 13.90 7.75 6.24
C PHE A 12 14.13 9.27 6.31
N GLY A 13 13.95 9.87 7.49
CA GLY A 13 13.92 11.31 7.66
C GLY A 13 12.64 11.95 7.10
N ASN A 14 12.33 13.14 7.58
CA ASN A 14 11.30 13.99 6.99
C ASN A 14 11.69 15.46 7.14
N ALA A 15 11.47 16.25 6.09
CA ALA A 15 11.89 17.64 6.06
C ALA A 15 11.20 18.45 7.17
N GLY A 16 12.00 19.17 7.97
CA GLY A 16 11.50 19.93 9.12
C GLY A 16 11.25 19.10 10.39
N GLN A 17 11.55 17.80 10.39
CA GLN A 17 11.33 16.90 11.54
C GLN A 17 12.64 16.33 12.12
N GLY A 18 13.77 17.04 12.00
CA GLY A 18 15.08 16.56 12.46
C GLY A 18 15.12 16.14 13.94
N SER A 19 14.61 16.97 14.84
CA SER A 19 14.56 16.64 16.28
C SER A 19 13.64 15.45 16.58
N TYR A 20 12.55 15.32 15.82
CA TYR A 20 11.62 14.19 15.93
C TYR A 20 12.28 12.89 15.45
N ALA A 21 12.95 12.91 14.30
CA ALA A 21 13.70 11.78 13.77
C ALA A 21 14.79 11.31 14.75
N ALA A 22 15.53 12.25 15.36
CA ALA A 22 16.54 11.93 16.36
C ALA A 22 15.96 11.25 17.60
N GLY A 23 14.81 11.72 18.10
CA GLY A 23 14.10 11.09 19.21
C GLY A 23 13.67 9.66 18.90
N ASN A 24 13.15 9.42 17.69
CA ASN A 24 12.75 8.09 17.25
C ASN A 24 13.95 7.15 17.07
N THR A 25 15.05 7.63 16.47
CA THR A 25 16.31 6.87 16.35
C THR A 25 16.84 6.42 17.73
N PHE A 26 16.68 7.27 18.75
CA PHE A 26 17.04 6.91 20.12
C PHE A 26 16.17 5.76 20.67
N LEU A 27 14.86 5.76 20.41
CA LEU A 27 13.97 4.67 20.83
C LEU A 27 14.34 3.35 20.15
N ASP A 28 14.73 3.40 18.87
CA ASP A 28 15.18 2.24 18.10
C ASP A 28 16.47 1.65 18.72
N ALA A 29 17.43 2.52 19.05
CA ALA A 29 18.66 2.14 19.72
C ALA A 29 18.43 1.62 21.15
N LEU A 30 17.44 2.18 21.87
CA LEU A 30 17.06 1.71 23.20
C LEU A 30 16.46 0.30 23.14
N ALA A 31 15.62 -0.01 22.13
CA ALA A 31 15.13 -1.37 21.92
C ALA A 31 16.28 -2.35 21.64
N GLN A 32 17.25 -1.95 20.80
CA GLN A 32 18.47 -2.73 20.55
C GLN A 32 19.27 -2.98 21.82
N TYR A 33 19.41 -1.96 22.69
CA TYR A 33 20.09 -2.07 23.97
C TYR A 33 19.43 -3.12 24.88
N HIS A 34 18.10 -3.12 25.01
CA HIS A 34 17.38 -4.13 25.80
C HIS A 34 17.67 -5.54 25.29
N VAL A 35 17.56 -5.76 23.98
CA VAL A 35 17.81 -7.07 23.36
C VAL A 35 19.26 -7.52 23.55
N ALA A 36 20.23 -6.61 23.43
CA ALA A 36 21.64 -6.91 23.66
C ALA A 36 21.95 -7.33 25.10
N HIS A 37 21.14 -6.92 26.07
CA HIS A 37 21.25 -7.30 27.49
C HIS A 37 20.37 -8.51 27.87
N GLY A 38 19.80 -9.21 26.88
CA GLY A 38 18.95 -10.38 27.10
C GLY A 38 17.53 -10.03 27.55
N GLU A 39 17.14 -8.76 27.50
CA GLU A 39 15.80 -8.31 27.82
C GLU A 39 14.90 -8.29 26.58
N LYS A 40 13.59 -8.41 26.78
CA LYS A 40 12.62 -8.35 25.68
C LYS A 40 12.30 -6.88 25.36
N GLY A 41 12.81 -6.37 24.24
CA GLY A 41 12.57 -4.98 23.80
C GLY A 41 12.31 -4.88 22.29
N THR A 42 11.29 -4.13 21.89
CA THR A 42 11.04 -3.85 20.46
C THR A 42 10.64 -2.40 20.24
N ALA A 43 11.21 -1.77 19.22
CA ALA A 43 10.71 -0.52 18.65
C ALA A 43 9.76 -0.85 17.49
N LEU A 44 8.61 -0.18 17.45
CA LEU A 44 7.67 -0.22 16.35
C LEU A 44 7.74 1.13 15.63
N ASP A 45 8.36 1.17 14.46
CA ASP A 45 8.54 2.41 13.70
C ASP A 45 7.29 2.65 12.87
N LEU A 46 6.36 3.41 13.43
CA LEU A 46 5.05 3.60 12.83
C LEU A 46 5.12 4.53 11.61
N GLY A 47 4.40 4.12 10.57
CA GLY A 47 3.98 4.98 9.46
C GLY A 47 2.83 5.89 9.88
N THR A 48 2.05 6.36 8.92
CA THR A 48 0.94 7.28 9.21
C THR A 48 -0.28 6.51 9.70
N LEU A 49 -0.75 6.78 10.93
CA LEU A 49 -2.00 6.23 11.46
C LEU A 49 -3.21 7.05 10.98
N LEU A 50 -4.26 6.36 10.51
CA LEU A 50 -5.46 6.96 9.92
C LEU A 50 -6.48 7.50 10.92
N GLU A 51 -6.69 6.75 11.99
CA GLU A 51 -7.92 6.82 12.79
C GLU A 51 -7.78 7.76 13.99
N GLU A 52 -6.56 7.93 14.53
CA GLU A 52 -6.28 8.80 15.68
C GLU A 52 -4.89 9.48 15.58
N GLY A 53 -4.77 10.69 16.12
CA GLY A 53 -3.52 11.45 16.23
C GLY A 53 -3.44 12.72 15.35
N TYR A 54 -2.27 13.38 15.35
CA TYR A 54 -2.04 14.68 14.70
C TYR A 54 -2.41 14.72 13.21
N VAL A 55 -2.30 13.59 12.50
CA VAL A 55 -2.60 13.50 11.07
C VAL A 55 -4.11 13.35 10.83
N ALA A 56 -4.83 12.60 11.67
CA ALA A 56 -6.29 12.48 11.60
C ALA A 56 -6.98 13.82 11.90
N GLU A 57 -6.39 14.63 12.78
CA GLU A 57 -6.90 15.95 13.18
C GLU A 57 -6.54 17.08 12.19
N ASN A 58 -5.58 16.85 11.28
CA ASN A 58 -5.09 17.87 10.35
C ASN A 58 -5.19 17.43 8.88
N LYS A 59 -6.32 17.76 8.25
CA LYS A 59 -6.61 17.44 6.83
C LYS A 59 -5.54 17.93 5.84
N GLN A 60 -4.86 19.03 6.13
CA GLN A 60 -3.80 19.57 5.26
C GLN A 60 -2.53 18.72 5.33
N VAL A 61 -2.17 18.26 6.55
CA VAL A 61 -1.07 17.32 6.77
C VAL A 61 -1.38 15.97 6.13
N MET A 62 -2.60 15.45 6.30
CA MET A 62 -3.05 14.23 5.62
C MET A 62 -2.92 14.34 4.09
N THR A 63 -3.41 15.43 3.50
CA THR A 63 -3.32 15.67 2.05
C THR A 63 -1.87 15.72 1.57
N ARG A 64 -0.97 16.34 2.35
CA ARG A 64 0.46 16.39 2.03
C ARG A 64 1.12 15.02 2.10
N LEU A 65 0.82 14.22 3.12
CA LEU A 65 1.37 12.87 3.30
C LEU A 65 0.90 11.92 2.20
N LEU A 66 -0.38 11.99 1.82
CA LEU A 66 -0.92 11.23 0.67
C LEU A 66 -0.22 11.57 -0.65
N ARG A 67 0.17 12.85 -0.84
CA ARG A 67 0.90 13.32 -2.03
C ARG A 67 2.38 12.94 -2.06
N MET A 68 2.99 12.75 -0.89
CA MET A 68 4.42 12.42 -0.78
C MET A 68 4.76 10.99 -1.19
N ASN A 69 3.76 10.13 -1.43
CA ASN A 69 3.91 8.80 -2.04
C ASN A 69 4.91 7.86 -1.33
N LEU A 70 5.20 8.12 -0.05
CA LEU A 70 6.23 7.44 0.75
C LEU A 70 5.68 6.68 1.96
N LEU A 71 4.40 6.84 2.29
CA LEU A 71 3.80 6.31 3.52
C LEU A 71 2.49 5.60 3.21
N THR A 72 2.38 4.33 3.60
CA THR A 72 1.07 3.67 3.64
C THR A 72 0.37 4.01 4.94
N LEU A 73 -0.93 4.15 4.81
CA LEU A 73 -1.84 4.42 5.89
C LEU A 73 -2.03 3.13 6.71
N MET A 74 -1.84 3.22 8.02
CA MET A 74 -2.04 2.13 8.97
C MET A 74 -3.33 2.36 9.78
N SER A 75 -4.08 1.29 10.02
CA SER A 75 -5.23 1.31 10.94
C SER A 75 -4.82 0.95 12.36
N LEU A 76 -5.62 1.35 13.36
CA LEU A 76 -5.39 0.97 14.75
C LEU A 76 -5.51 -0.55 14.93
N ASN A 77 -6.36 -1.22 14.15
CA ASN A 77 -6.47 -2.68 14.19
C ASN A 77 -5.14 -3.37 13.84
N GLN A 78 -4.37 -2.83 12.88
CA GLN A 78 -3.05 -3.36 12.57
C GLN A 78 -2.07 -3.14 13.72
N LEU A 79 -2.10 -1.97 14.36
CA LEU A 79 -1.27 -1.69 15.53
C LEU A 79 -1.63 -2.61 16.72
N PHE A 80 -2.91 -2.78 17.02
CA PHE A 80 -3.37 -3.67 18.08
C PHE A 80 -3.01 -5.13 17.81
N ALA A 81 -3.09 -5.59 16.56
CA ALA A 81 -2.60 -6.92 16.20
C ALA A 81 -1.09 -7.08 16.46
N MET A 82 -0.29 -6.02 16.30
CA MET A 82 1.12 -6.05 16.67
C MET A 82 1.30 -6.12 18.20
N PHE A 83 0.51 -5.40 18.98
CA PHE A 83 0.53 -5.54 20.43
C PHE A 83 0.17 -6.95 20.87
N ASP A 84 -0.89 -7.54 20.33
CA ASP A 84 -1.27 -8.92 20.63
C ASP A 84 -0.15 -9.91 20.27
N TYR A 85 0.51 -9.70 19.14
CA TYR A 85 1.65 -10.50 18.71
C TYR A 85 2.80 -10.44 19.71
N TYR A 86 3.22 -9.24 20.12
CA TYR A 86 4.39 -9.05 20.98
C TYR A 86 4.11 -9.30 22.47
N CYS A 87 2.88 -9.07 22.92
CA CYS A 87 2.47 -9.26 24.30
C CYS A 87 2.03 -10.70 24.62
N ASN A 88 1.94 -11.59 23.63
CA ASN A 88 1.57 -12.98 23.85
C ASN A 88 2.62 -13.71 24.74
N PRO A 89 2.26 -14.13 25.97
CA PRO A 89 3.21 -14.73 26.91
C PRO A 89 3.68 -16.12 26.48
N SER A 90 2.91 -16.83 25.65
CA SER A 90 3.20 -18.18 25.17
C SER A 90 4.18 -18.19 23.99
N ARG A 91 4.57 -17.02 23.48
CA ARG A 91 5.46 -16.89 22.32
C ARG A 91 6.93 -16.91 22.74
N GLU A 92 7.72 -17.73 22.06
CA GLU A 92 9.17 -17.62 22.15
C GLU A 92 9.63 -16.32 21.49
N TYR A 93 10.36 -15.52 22.25
CA TYR A 93 10.89 -14.26 21.77
C TYR A 93 12.28 -14.49 21.17
N GLN A 94 12.43 -14.22 19.87
CA GLN A 94 13.74 -14.27 19.24
C GLN A 94 14.49 -12.96 19.53
N ALA A 95 15.54 -13.03 20.33
CA ALA A 95 16.42 -11.90 20.71
C ALA A 95 17.24 -11.32 19.53
N ARG A 96 16.74 -11.40 18.30
CA ARG A 96 17.41 -10.97 17.07
C ARG A 96 16.73 -9.76 16.44
N HIS A 97 15.46 -9.54 16.76
CA HIS A 97 14.63 -8.52 16.13
C HIS A 97 14.15 -7.54 17.21
N SER A 98 14.80 -6.38 17.28
CA SER A 98 14.48 -5.29 18.21
C SER A 98 13.71 -4.15 17.54
N GLN A 99 13.44 -4.23 16.24
CA GLN A 99 12.87 -3.14 15.46
C GLN A 99 11.98 -3.68 14.35
N LEU A 100 10.82 -3.06 14.16
CA LEU A 100 9.88 -3.36 13.10
C LEU A 100 9.37 -2.07 12.47
N CYS A 101 9.67 -1.87 11.18
CA CYS A 101 9.19 -0.74 10.41
C CYS A 101 7.82 -1.04 9.79
N LEU A 102 6.84 -0.20 10.07
CA LEU A 102 5.42 -0.45 9.83
C LEU A 102 4.78 0.69 9.01
N GLY A 103 3.76 0.39 8.19
CA GLY A 103 3.08 1.43 7.42
C GLY A 103 3.93 1.99 6.27
N TYR A 104 4.76 1.12 5.68
CA TYR A 104 5.47 1.40 4.43
C TYR A 104 5.07 0.39 3.37
N GLU A 105 4.79 0.91 2.19
CA GLU A 105 4.84 0.11 0.97
C GLU A 105 6.29 0.06 0.52
N LEU A 106 6.83 -1.14 0.39
CA LEU A 106 8.06 -1.30 -0.38
C LEU A 106 7.81 -0.69 -1.77
N PRO A 107 8.79 0.02 -2.37
CA PRO A 107 8.69 0.49 -3.74
C PRO A 107 8.29 -0.62 -4.74
N THR A 108 8.48 -1.88 -4.32
CA THR A 108 8.20 -3.12 -5.04
C THR A 108 6.82 -3.72 -4.81
N LYS A 109 5.86 -3.09 -4.10
CA LYS A 109 4.42 -3.34 -4.36
C LYS A 109 4.08 -2.73 -5.72
N ASN A 110 4.64 -3.39 -6.71
CA ASN A 110 4.65 -3.04 -8.09
C ASN A 110 3.27 -3.49 -8.58
N PHE A 111 2.29 -2.58 -8.54
CA PHE A 111 0.94 -2.81 -9.06
C PHE A 111 1.00 -3.40 -10.45
N ARG A 112 2.00 -3.00 -11.24
CA ARG A 112 2.32 -3.61 -12.52
C ARG A 112 2.62 -5.11 -12.41
N ASN A 113 3.44 -5.58 -11.47
CA ASN A 113 3.71 -7.02 -11.26
C ASN A 113 2.47 -7.76 -10.76
N LEU A 114 1.75 -7.22 -9.75
CA LEU A 114 0.51 -7.83 -9.27
C LEU A 114 -0.53 -7.94 -10.40
N PHE A 115 -0.66 -6.87 -11.18
CA PHE A 115 -1.56 -6.84 -12.33
C PHE A 115 -1.09 -7.72 -13.47
N ILE A 116 0.20 -7.95 -13.69
CA ILE A 116 0.74 -8.87 -14.71
C ILE A 116 0.58 -10.33 -14.27
N GLU A 117 0.79 -10.61 -12.99
CA GLU A 117 0.75 -11.96 -12.43
C GLU A 117 -0.68 -12.46 -12.17
N ALA A 118 -1.66 -11.56 -12.05
CA ALA A 118 -3.07 -11.86 -11.84
C ALA A 118 -3.63 -12.79 -12.94
N PRO A 119 -3.92 -14.07 -12.64
CA PRO A 119 -4.26 -15.05 -13.67
C PRO A 119 -5.76 -15.10 -14.08
N PRO A 120 -6.74 -15.01 -13.16
CA PRO A 120 -8.15 -14.85 -13.52
C PRO A 120 -8.52 -13.40 -13.86
N LEU A 121 -9.42 -13.23 -14.83
CA LEU A 121 -9.99 -11.92 -15.17
C LEU A 121 -10.65 -11.23 -13.96
N ALA A 122 -11.27 -11.99 -13.07
CA ALA A 122 -11.89 -11.48 -11.85
C ALA A 122 -10.85 -10.90 -10.87
N GLU A 123 -9.71 -11.57 -10.71
CA GLU A 123 -8.62 -11.12 -9.83
C GLU A 123 -7.91 -9.90 -10.40
N ALA A 124 -7.66 -9.88 -11.71
CA ALA A 124 -7.09 -8.72 -12.39
C ALA A 124 -8.03 -7.50 -12.35
N LYS A 125 -9.35 -7.70 -12.42
CA LYS A 125 -10.35 -6.65 -12.21
C LYS A 125 -10.25 -6.05 -10.82
N ILE A 126 -10.15 -6.88 -9.78
CA ILE A 126 -10.03 -6.44 -8.38
C ILE A 126 -8.74 -5.63 -8.21
N ILE A 127 -7.60 -6.15 -8.65
CA ILE A 127 -6.30 -5.47 -8.52
C ILE A 127 -6.27 -4.13 -9.27
N ALA A 128 -6.86 -4.08 -10.47
CA ALA A 128 -6.95 -2.84 -11.23
C ALA A 128 -7.92 -1.83 -10.58
N ALA A 129 -9.03 -2.29 -10.02
CA ALA A 129 -10.01 -1.45 -9.33
C ALA A 129 -9.40 -0.85 -8.05
N GLU A 130 -8.75 -1.67 -7.22
CA GLU A 130 -8.04 -1.24 -6.01
C GLU A 130 -6.93 -0.24 -6.35
N GLY A 131 -6.14 -0.52 -7.40
CA GLY A 131 -5.10 0.39 -7.87
C GLY A 131 -5.67 1.75 -8.29
N LEU A 132 -6.78 1.75 -9.04
CA LEU A 132 -7.44 2.97 -9.50
C LEU A 132 -8.04 3.76 -8.33
N GLN A 133 -8.78 3.11 -7.42
CA GLN A 133 -9.34 3.75 -6.22
C GLN A 133 -8.25 4.35 -5.34
N MET A 134 -7.15 3.62 -5.15
CA MET A 134 -6.02 4.10 -4.37
C MET A 134 -5.36 5.32 -5.04
N LYS A 135 -5.17 5.28 -6.37
CA LYS A 135 -4.60 6.41 -7.12
C LYS A 135 -5.52 7.64 -7.09
N LEU A 136 -6.83 7.45 -7.23
CA LEU A 136 -7.85 8.49 -7.14
C LEU A 136 -7.92 9.10 -5.73
N GLY A 137 -7.99 8.26 -4.70
CA GLY A 137 -7.99 8.69 -3.30
C GLY A 137 -6.76 9.52 -2.96
N ARG A 138 -5.58 9.10 -3.44
CA ARG A 138 -4.33 9.87 -3.28
C ARG A 138 -4.34 11.20 -4.04
N ALA A 139 -4.82 11.22 -5.28
CA ALA A 139 -4.85 12.43 -6.11
C ALA A 139 -5.81 13.49 -5.54
N LEU A 140 -6.95 13.05 -5.02
CA LEU A 140 -8.05 13.92 -4.58
C LEU A 140 -8.13 14.10 -3.06
N GLY A 141 -7.36 13.34 -2.27
CA GLY A 141 -7.44 13.35 -0.81
C GLY A 141 -8.72 12.70 -0.27
N LEU A 142 -9.31 11.76 -1.02
CA LEU A 142 -10.52 11.02 -0.65
C LEU A 142 -10.14 9.70 0.04
N SER A 143 -10.99 9.22 0.96
CA SER A 143 -10.82 7.86 1.52
C SER A 143 -11.26 6.82 0.48
N ILE A 144 -10.60 5.66 0.47
CA ILE A 144 -10.80 4.61 -0.53
C ILE A 144 -12.26 4.09 -0.49
N GLU A 145 -12.84 4.08 0.71
CA GLU A 145 -14.21 3.64 0.98
C GLU A 145 -15.28 4.57 0.38
N SER A 146 -14.92 5.82 0.08
CA SER A 146 -15.82 6.82 -0.52
C SER A 146 -15.88 6.77 -2.05
N ILE A 147 -15.06 5.93 -2.69
CA ILE A 147 -14.94 5.85 -4.15
C ILE A 147 -15.72 4.63 -4.64
N GLU A 148 -16.93 4.88 -5.13
CA GLU A 148 -17.78 3.88 -5.75
C GLU A 148 -17.33 3.62 -7.18
N PHE A 149 -17.23 2.34 -7.50
CA PHE A 149 -16.65 1.87 -8.76
C PHE A 149 -17.55 2.11 -9.98
N ASP A 150 -18.83 2.41 -9.81
CA ASP A 150 -19.77 2.65 -10.93
C ASP A 150 -20.06 4.15 -11.16
N SER A 151 -19.45 5.02 -10.37
CA SER A 151 -19.66 6.47 -10.44
C SER A 151 -18.74 7.15 -11.46
N LYS A 152 -19.22 8.25 -12.07
CA LYS A 152 -18.40 9.07 -12.98
C LYS A 152 -17.25 9.72 -12.22
N LEU A 153 -16.02 9.71 -12.74
CA LEU A 153 -14.89 10.33 -12.02
C LEU A 153 -15.08 11.84 -11.78
N GLU A 154 -15.85 12.50 -12.64
CA GLU A 154 -16.23 13.91 -12.49
C GLU A 154 -16.97 14.18 -11.17
N SER A 155 -17.77 13.23 -10.66
CA SER A 155 -18.48 13.41 -9.38
C SER A 155 -17.53 13.43 -8.19
N TYR A 156 -16.30 12.95 -8.36
CA TYR A 156 -15.23 13.02 -7.37
C TYR A 156 -14.35 14.27 -7.53
N GLY A 157 -14.65 15.15 -8.48
CA GLY A 157 -13.85 16.36 -8.74
C GLY A 157 -12.60 16.10 -9.59
N VAL A 158 -12.55 14.98 -10.33
CA VAL A 158 -11.49 14.75 -11.32
C VAL A 158 -11.66 15.75 -12.47
N ASP A 159 -10.70 16.68 -12.58
CA ASP A 159 -10.59 17.59 -13.72
C ASP A 159 -9.75 16.98 -14.87
N SER A 160 -9.57 17.71 -15.97
CA SER A 160 -8.81 17.23 -17.12
C SER A 160 -7.32 16.98 -16.83
N LEU A 161 -6.73 17.67 -15.84
CA LEU A 161 -5.33 17.50 -15.46
C LEU A 161 -5.15 16.23 -14.63
N VAL A 162 -5.97 16.04 -13.60
CA VAL A 162 -6.00 14.83 -12.77
C VAL A 162 -6.34 13.61 -13.64
N ALA A 163 -7.26 13.78 -14.59
CA ALA A 163 -7.57 12.75 -15.57
C ALA A 163 -6.33 12.35 -16.40
N LEU A 164 -5.55 13.32 -16.88
CA LEU A 164 -4.33 13.05 -17.64
C LEU A 164 -3.26 12.37 -16.77
N GLU A 165 -3.12 12.74 -15.51
CA GLU A 165 -2.21 12.09 -14.57
C GLU A 165 -2.60 10.63 -14.30
N LEU A 166 -3.89 10.35 -14.11
CA LEU A 166 -4.43 9.01 -13.96
C LEU A 166 -4.17 8.15 -15.20
N TRP A 167 -4.45 8.72 -16.38
CA TRP A 167 -4.19 8.05 -17.65
C TRP A 167 -2.71 7.70 -17.82
N ASN A 168 -1.80 8.66 -17.61
CA ASN A 168 -0.36 8.46 -17.71
C ASN A 168 0.13 7.35 -16.75
N TRP A 169 -0.37 7.35 -15.52
CA TRP A 169 -0.04 6.34 -14.53
C TRP A 169 -0.53 4.94 -14.97
N MET A 170 -1.78 4.83 -15.41
CA MET A 170 -2.35 3.57 -15.89
C MET A 170 -1.60 3.01 -17.10
N THR A 171 -1.25 3.85 -18.08
CA THR A 171 -0.46 3.42 -19.25
C THR A 171 0.93 2.96 -18.83
N LYS A 172 1.57 3.64 -17.89
CA LYS A 172 2.91 3.29 -17.39
C LYS A 172 2.92 1.99 -16.58
N GLU A 173 1.98 1.85 -15.65
CA GLU A 173 1.97 0.70 -14.74
C GLU A 173 1.25 -0.49 -15.35
N MET A 174 0.07 -0.32 -15.96
CA MET A 174 -0.78 -1.43 -16.37
C MET A 174 -0.77 -1.67 -17.89
N SER A 175 0.02 -0.91 -18.66
CA SER A 175 0.05 -0.98 -20.14
C SER A 175 -1.34 -0.82 -20.77
N ALA A 176 -2.18 0.04 -20.19
CA ALA A 176 -3.55 0.27 -20.60
C ALA A 176 -3.67 0.62 -22.10
N ASP A 177 -4.60 -0.04 -22.81
CA ASP A 177 -4.95 0.30 -24.21
C ASP A 177 -6.23 1.15 -24.21
N VAL A 178 -6.08 2.37 -23.69
CA VAL A 178 -7.16 3.39 -23.62
C VAL A 178 -6.66 4.65 -24.30
N ALA A 179 -7.40 5.17 -25.27
CA ALA A 179 -7.09 6.45 -25.87
C ALA A 179 -7.31 7.59 -24.85
N VAL A 180 -6.36 8.52 -24.74
CA VAL A 180 -6.44 9.65 -23.78
C VAL A 180 -7.74 10.47 -23.92
N PHE A 181 -8.23 10.64 -25.16
CA PHE A 181 -9.48 11.35 -25.42
C PHE A 181 -10.72 10.56 -25.00
N GLU A 182 -10.67 9.22 -25.08
CA GLU A 182 -11.73 8.37 -24.56
C GLU A 182 -11.75 8.41 -23.03
N PHE A 183 -10.56 8.37 -22.41
CA PHE A 183 -10.37 8.52 -20.98
C PHE A 183 -11.00 9.83 -20.48
N VAL A 184 -10.47 10.97 -20.92
CA VAL A 184 -10.84 12.31 -20.41
C VAL A 184 -12.32 12.65 -20.66
N ARG A 185 -12.94 12.10 -21.72
CA ARG A 185 -14.31 12.43 -22.12
C ARG A 185 -15.37 11.48 -21.57
N ARG A 186 -15.00 10.24 -21.23
CA ARG A 186 -15.93 9.18 -20.79
C ARG A 186 -15.47 8.57 -19.48
N ASN A 187 -15.01 9.40 -18.54
CA ASN A 187 -14.47 9.07 -17.21
C ASN A 187 -15.36 8.12 -16.37
N GLU A 188 -15.58 6.89 -16.84
CA GLU A 188 -16.44 5.84 -16.29
C GLU A 188 -15.51 4.70 -15.89
N SER A 189 -15.42 4.43 -14.60
CA SER A 189 -14.49 3.48 -13.99
C SER A 189 -14.58 2.08 -14.58
N GLU A 190 -15.77 1.59 -14.94
CA GLU A 190 -15.95 0.28 -15.60
C GLU A 190 -15.24 0.19 -16.96
N ARG A 191 -15.39 1.22 -17.81
CA ARG A 191 -14.72 1.25 -19.12
C ARG A 191 -13.22 1.43 -19.00
N LEU A 192 -12.76 2.09 -17.94
CA LEU A 192 -11.35 2.18 -17.60
C LEU A 192 -10.79 0.79 -17.27
N LEU A 193 -11.47 -0.01 -16.45
CA LEU A 193 -11.07 -1.40 -16.22
C LEU A 193 -11.05 -2.21 -17.50
N GLU A 194 -12.06 -2.10 -18.35
CA GLU A 194 -12.06 -2.81 -19.63
C GLU A 194 -10.83 -2.47 -20.46
N GLY A 195 -10.50 -1.18 -20.56
CA GLY A 195 -9.33 -0.69 -21.26
C GLY A 195 -7.99 -1.16 -20.68
N LEU A 196 -7.91 -1.32 -19.36
CA LEU A 196 -6.76 -1.89 -18.65
C LEU A 196 -6.59 -3.38 -18.96
N LEU A 197 -7.70 -4.11 -19.08
CA LEU A 197 -7.71 -5.57 -19.26
C LEU A 197 -7.62 -6.00 -20.72
N ARG A 198 -8.05 -5.16 -21.67
CA ARG A 198 -8.00 -5.40 -23.13
C ARG A 198 -6.65 -5.91 -23.65
N PRO A 199 -5.49 -5.30 -23.31
CA PRO A 199 -4.18 -5.80 -23.74
C PRO A 199 -3.92 -7.24 -23.29
N ARG A 200 -4.26 -7.56 -22.04
CA ARG A 200 -3.98 -8.87 -21.45
C ARG A 200 -4.90 -9.96 -22.00
N VAL A 201 -6.16 -9.63 -22.31
CA VAL A 201 -7.10 -10.50 -23.02
C VAL A 201 -6.59 -10.77 -24.45
N ARG A 202 -6.14 -9.73 -25.18
CA ARG A 202 -5.56 -9.91 -26.54
C ARG A 202 -4.29 -10.78 -26.54
N GLN A 203 -3.47 -10.66 -25.50
CA GLN A 203 -2.23 -11.43 -25.33
C GLN A 203 -2.45 -12.86 -24.79
N GLY A 204 -3.69 -13.24 -24.46
CA GLY A 204 -4.00 -14.57 -23.91
C GLY A 204 -3.49 -14.79 -22.49
N THR A 205 -3.20 -13.71 -21.74
CA THR A 205 -2.66 -13.79 -20.36
C THR A 205 -3.75 -13.72 -19.28
N LEU A 206 -5.01 -13.54 -19.68
CA LEU A 206 -6.19 -13.55 -18.80
C LEU A 206 -7.20 -14.59 -19.28
N TYR A 207 -7.67 -15.43 -18.35
CA TYR A 207 -8.62 -16.49 -18.67
C TYR A 207 -10.03 -16.16 -18.11
N PRO A 208 -11.11 -16.40 -18.88
CA PRO A 208 -12.49 -16.07 -18.46
C PRO A 208 -13.01 -16.88 -17.27
N ASN A 209 -12.48 -18.08 -17.06
CA ASN A 209 -12.93 -19.01 -16.04
C ASN A 209 -11.87 -19.19 -14.94
N SER A 210 -12.34 -19.47 -13.73
CA SER A 210 -11.59 -19.85 -12.52
C SER A 210 -10.82 -21.16 -12.65
N GLN A 211 -10.13 -21.41 -13.77
CA GLN A 211 -9.08 -22.41 -13.81
C GLN A 211 -7.99 -21.94 -12.87
N ILE A 212 -7.88 -22.62 -11.74
CA ILE A 212 -6.92 -22.34 -10.67
C ILE A 212 -5.53 -22.33 -11.29
N TYR A 213 -4.98 -21.13 -11.50
CA TYR A 213 -3.59 -20.97 -11.85
C TYR A 213 -2.78 -21.16 -10.57
N VAL A 214 -2.04 -22.27 -10.50
CA VAL A 214 -1.00 -22.46 -9.50
C VAL A 214 0.28 -21.90 -10.09
N PRO A 215 0.83 -20.78 -9.58
CA PRO A 215 2.09 -20.22 -10.06
C PRO A 215 3.18 -21.29 -10.06
N GLN A 216 4.03 -21.30 -11.09
CA GLN A 216 5.11 -22.29 -11.19
C GLN A 216 6.06 -22.24 -9.99
N ALA A 217 6.17 -21.07 -9.32
CA ALA A 217 6.91 -20.85 -8.08
C ALA A 217 6.26 -21.46 -6.82
N LEU A 218 4.99 -21.87 -6.89
CA LEU A 218 4.23 -22.51 -5.80
C LEU A 218 3.93 -24.00 -6.09
N ARG A 219 4.49 -24.57 -7.17
CA ARG A 219 4.46 -26.03 -7.34
C ARG A 219 5.43 -26.64 -6.33
N PRO A 220 4.99 -27.52 -5.41
CA PRO A 220 5.94 -28.32 -4.64
C PRO A 220 6.81 -29.08 -5.65
N SER A 221 8.13 -29.05 -5.42
CA SER A 221 9.11 -29.85 -6.14
C SER A 221 8.68 -31.32 -6.12
N ILE A 222 8.01 -31.76 -7.18
CA ILE A 222 7.75 -33.18 -7.45
C ILE A 222 8.98 -33.81 -8.10
N TYR A 223 10.11 -33.69 -7.41
CA TYR A 223 11.24 -34.62 -7.55
C TYR A 223 11.82 -34.81 -6.15
N GLY A 224 11.32 -35.84 -5.48
CA GLY A 224 12.15 -36.60 -4.57
C GLY A 224 13.02 -37.53 -5.41
N HIS A 225 14.33 -37.40 -5.27
CA HIS A 225 15.31 -38.45 -5.02
C HIS A 225 16.69 -37.82 -4.88
#